data_AF-A0A945U0D5-F1
#
_entry.id   AF-A0A945U0D5-F1
#
_cell.length_a   1.000
_cell.length_b   1.000
_cell.length_c   1.000
_cell.angle_alpha   90.00
_cell.angle_beta   90.00
_cell.angle_gamma   90.00
#
_symmetry.space_group_name_H-M   'P 1'
#
loop_
_entity.id
_entity.type
_entity.pdbx_description
1 polymer ?
#
loop_
_entity_poly.entity_id
_entity_poly.type
_entity_poly.pdbx_seq_one_letter_code
_entity_poly.pdbx_strand_id
1 'polypeptide(L)'
;MTPIDPTVVIERMAGRLRAAGAPHPVSGAAAVAARGHARMGQGEFAEQAELPVSVVERAERGDTAFGELPRRIGSGVAATGADILALADLEQTWRNQPPLV
;
A
#
# COMPACT_ATOMS: atom_id res chain seq x y z
N MET A 1 -10.22 24.25 1.68
CA MET A 1 -9.24 23.20 1.36
C MET A 1 -9.93 22.17 0.50
N THR A 2 -9.44 21.92 -0.71
CA THR A 2 -9.89 20.76 -1.50
C THR A 2 -9.50 19.48 -0.74
N PRO A 3 -10.39 18.49 -0.59
CA PRO A 3 -10.03 17.22 0.01
C PRO A 3 -8.86 16.59 -0.76
N ILE A 4 -7.86 16.09 -0.05
CA ILE A 4 -6.76 15.35 -0.68
C ILE A 4 -7.31 13.97 -1.04
N ASP A 5 -7.24 13.61 -2.32
CA ASP A 5 -7.63 12.28 -2.79
C ASP A 5 -6.60 11.24 -2.31
N PRO A 6 -7.01 10.27 -1.48
CA PRO A 6 -6.11 9.22 -0.97
C PRO A 6 -5.51 8.38 -2.09
N THR A 7 -6.20 8.20 -3.22
CA THR A 7 -5.71 7.46 -4.39
C THR A 7 -4.45 8.13 -4.92
N VAL A 8 -4.51 9.44 -5.19
CA VAL A 8 -3.36 10.22 -5.69
C VAL A 8 -2.18 10.22 -4.72
N VAL A 9 -2.44 10.21 -3.41
CA VAL A 9 -1.37 10.10 -2.40
C VAL A 9 -0.70 8.74 -2.45
N ILE A 10 -1.48 7.66 -2.54
CA ILE A 10 -0.97 6.29 -2.66
C ILE A 10 -0.16 6.15 -3.95
N GLU A 11 -0.63 6.65 -5.08
CA GLU A 11 0.10 6.62 -6.35
C GLU A 11 1.47 7.30 -6.26
N ARG A 12 1.54 8.49 -5.65
CA ARG A 12 2.80 9.22 -5.45
C ARG A 12 3.78 8.45 -4.57
N MET A 13 3.28 7.83 -3.50
CA MET A 13 4.09 7.01 -2.60
C MET A 13 4.56 5.74 -3.31
N ALA A 14 3.69 5.11 -4.10
CA ALA A 14 4.03 3.97 -4.93
C ALA A 14 5.13 4.33 -5.94
N GLY A 15 5.10 5.52 -6.54
CA GLY A 15 6.18 6.00 -7.41
C GLY A 15 7.54 6.06 -6.70
N ARG A 16 7.58 6.47 -5.43
CA ARG A 16 8.81 6.46 -4.62
C ARG A 16 9.29 5.05 -4.31
N LEU A 17 8.37 4.15 -3.94
CA LEU A 17 8.70 2.74 -3.70
C LEU A 17 9.21 2.06 -4.98
N ARG A 18 8.61 2.37 -6.14
CA ARG A 18 9.07 1.89 -7.45
C ARG A 18 10.49 2.36 -7.74
N ALA A 19 10.78 3.65 -7.52
CA ALA A 19 12.13 4.19 -7.69
C ALA A 19 13.16 3.59 -6.72
N ALA A 20 12.71 3.12 -5.55
CA ALA A 20 13.53 2.41 -4.58
C ALA A 20 13.70 0.90 -4.89
N GLY A 21 13.10 0.39 -5.97
CA GLY A 21 13.22 -1.00 -6.40
C GLY A 21 12.24 -1.96 -5.70
N ALA A 22 11.18 -1.47 -5.07
CA ALA A 22 10.16 -2.34 -4.49
C ALA A 22 9.48 -3.19 -5.58
N PRO A 23 9.28 -4.50 -5.38
CA PRO A 23 8.69 -5.37 -6.40
C PRO A 23 7.18 -5.12 -6.58
N HIS A 24 6.48 -4.74 -5.51
CA HIS A 24 5.05 -4.41 -5.51
C HIS A 24 4.81 -3.02 -4.91
N PRO A 25 5.21 -1.95 -5.62
CA PRO A 25 5.23 -0.60 -5.06
C PRO A 25 3.84 -0.06 -4.72
N VAL A 26 2.81 -0.38 -5.52
CA VAL A 26 1.44 0.05 -5.24
C VAL A 26 0.87 -0.63 -4.00
N SER A 27 1.12 -1.93 -3.85
CA SER A 27 0.75 -2.70 -2.66
C SER A 27 1.40 -2.13 -1.40
N GLY A 28 2.70 -1.81 -1.45
CA GLY A 28 3.40 -1.21 -0.32
C GLY A 28 2.85 0.16 0.07
N ALA A 29 2.58 1.01 -0.92
CA ALA A 29 1.97 2.31 -0.67
C ALA A 29 0.57 2.17 -0.07
N ALA A 30 -0.24 1.23 -0.55
CA ALA A 30 -1.56 0.95 -0.01
C ALA A 30 -1.48 0.48 1.45
N ALA A 31 -0.55 -0.42 1.78
CA ALA A 31 -0.33 -0.88 3.15
C ALA A 31 0.07 0.27 4.09
N VAL A 32 0.98 1.15 3.66
CA VAL A 32 1.36 2.35 4.44
C VAL A 32 0.16 3.28 4.63
N ALA A 33 -0.66 3.47 3.61
CA ALA A 33 -1.86 4.31 3.69
C ALA A 33 -2.91 3.73 4.64
N ALA A 34 -3.11 2.42 4.66
CA ALA A 34 -4.00 1.73 5.60
C ALA A 34 -3.60 2.03 7.05
N ARG A 35 -2.31 1.86 7.38
CA ARG A 35 -1.79 2.20 8.72
C ARG A 35 -1.86 3.70 9.01
N GLY A 36 -1.50 4.54 8.04
CA GLY A 36 -1.54 5.99 8.16
C GLY A 36 -2.95 6.51 8.46
N HIS A 37 -3.97 5.93 7.82
CA HIS A 37 -5.38 6.23 8.07
C HIS A 37 -5.81 5.83 9.50
N ALA A 38 -5.34 4.68 9.98
CA ALA A 38 -5.55 4.24 11.37
C ALA A 38 -4.77 5.06 12.41
N ARG A 39 -3.80 5.88 11.98
CA ARG A 39 -2.91 6.71 12.82
C ARG A 39 -2.09 5.90 13.82
N MET A 40 -1.58 4.76 13.38
CA MET A 40 -0.87 3.81 14.23
C MET A 40 0.60 3.64 13.85
N GLY A 41 1.42 3.29 14.84
CA GLY A 41 2.73 2.69 14.61
C GLY A 41 2.61 1.30 13.99
N GLN A 42 3.71 0.78 13.43
CA GLN A 42 3.70 -0.55 12.80
C GLN A 42 3.34 -1.67 13.79
N GLY A 43 3.87 -1.61 15.01
CA GLY A 43 3.57 -2.59 16.07
C GLY A 43 2.10 -2.55 16.50
N GLU A 44 1.56 -1.37 16.77
CA GLU A 44 0.15 -1.18 17.15
C GLU A 44 -0.81 -1.65 16.05
N PHE A 45 -0.48 -1.31 14.79
CA PHE A 45 -1.28 -1.74 13.65
C PHE A 45 -1.22 -3.26 13.46
N ALA A 46 -0.04 -3.86 13.65
CA ALA A 46 0.14 -5.31 13.60
C ALA A 46 -0.66 -6.03 14.70
N GLU A 47 -0.61 -5.53 15.93
CA GLU A 47 -1.38 -6.05 17.05
C GLU A 47 -2.89 -5.97 16.77
N GLN A 48 -3.40 -4.79 16.36
CA GLN A 48 -4.81 -4.62 16.00
C GLN A 48 -5.22 -5.51 14.82
N ALA A 49 -4.33 -5.72 13.85
CA ALA A 49 -4.59 -6.57 12.70
C ALA A 49 -4.45 -8.07 13.02
N GLU A 50 -4.03 -8.45 14.23
CA GLU A 50 -3.67 -9.82 14.62
C GLU A 50 -2.62 -10.43 13.67
N LEU A 51 -1.63 -9.62 13.27
CA LEU A 51 -0.55 -9.99 12.38
C LEU A 51 0.81 -9.89 13.08
N PRO A 52 1.80 -10.72 12.73
CA PRO A 52 3.18 -10.44 13.07
C PRO A 52 3.63 -9.09 12.50
N VAL A 53 4.40 -8.31 13.26
CA VAL A 53 4.90 -7.00 12.79
C VAL A 53 5.70 -7.12 11.48
N SER A 54 6.43 -8.23 11.31
CA SER A 54 7.19 -8.53 10.09
C SER A 54 6.32 -8.68 8.84
N VAL A 55 5.05 -9.07 8.99
CA VAL A 55 4.08 -9.12 7.87
C VAL A 55 3.70 -7.71 7.46
N VAL A 56 3.46 -6.81 8.42
CA VAL A 56 3.17 -5.39 8.15
C VAL A 56 4.38 -4.72 7.49
N GLU A 57 5.59 -4.96 8.02
CA GLU A 57 6.83 -4.41 7.44
C GLU A 57 7.07 -4.90 6.00
N ARG A 58 6.85 -6.20 5.72
CA ARG A 58 6.95 -6.73 4.36
C ARG A 58 5.90 -6.13 3.43
N ALA A 59 4.67 -5.97 3.91
CA ALA A 59 3.62 -5.33 3.14
C ALA A 59 4.04 -3.89 2.79
N GLU A 60 4.41 -3.07 3.78
CA GLU A 60 4.80 -1.67 3.59
C GLU A 60 6.05 -1.45 2.74
N ARG A 61 6.98 -2.40 2.73
CA ARG A 61 8.14 -2.40 1.82
C ARG A 61 7.77 -2.73 0.37
N GLY A 62 6.57 -3.23 0.12
CA GLY A 62 6.13 -3.67 -1.20
C GLY A 62 6.67 -5.06 -1.56
N ASP A 63 6.97 -5.91 -0.57
CA ASP A 63 7.40 -7.31 -0.78
C ASP A 63 6.22 -8.29 -0.92
N THR A 64 4.99 -7.78 -0.92
CA THR A 64 3.75 -8.56 -0.98
C THR A 64 2.88 -8.01 -2.10
N ALA A 65 2.43 -8.86 -3.03
CA ALA A 65 1.57 -8.42 -4.13
C ALA A 65 0.21 -7.94 -3.61
N PHE A 66 -0.46 -7.03 -4.34
CA PHE A 66 -1.73 -6.45 -3.90
C PHE A 66 -2.83 -7.50 -3.62
N GLY A 67 -2.92 -8.52 -4.48
CA GLY A 67 -3.85 -9.65 -4.30
C GLY A 67 -3.50 -10.60 -3.16
N GLU A 68 -2.30 -10.47 -2.58
CA GLU A 68 -1.80 -11.32 -1.48
C GLU A 68 -1.77 -10.56 -0.14
N LEU A 69 -2.15 -9.27 -0.13
CA LEU A 69 -2.19 -8.50 1.10
C LEU A 69 -3.14 -9.17 2.11
N PRO A 70 -2.72 -9.28 3.39
CA PRO A 70 -3.61 -9.75 4.44
C PRO A 70 -4.92 -8.95 4.45
N ARG A 71 -6.04 -9.66 4.58
CA ARG A 71 -7.40 -9.08 4.51
C ARG A 71 -7.58 -7.86 5.42
N ARG A 72 -6.95 -7.85 6.60
CA ARG A 72 -6.99 -6.71 7.54
C ARG A 72 -6.31 -5.46 6.97
N ILE A 73 -5.17 -5.61 6.31
CA ILE A 73 -4.49 -4.51 5.61
C ILE A 73 -5.37 -4.02 4.46
N GLY A 74 -5.88 -4.91 3.61
CA GLY A 74 -6.78 -4.55 2.50
C GLY A 74 -8.06 -3.83 2.97
N SER A 75 -8.62 -4.22 4.11
CA SER A 75 -9.78 -3.51 4.71
C SER A 75 -9.40 -2.10 5.17
N GLY A 76 -8.18 -1.92 5.68
CA GLY A 76 -7.65 -0.60 6.02
C GLY A 76 -7.43 0.28 4.78
N VAL A 77 -7.03 -0.30 3.65
CA VAL A 77 -6.96 0.41 2.36
C VAL A 77 -8.34 0.89 1.95
N ALA A 78 -9.36 0.03 2.01
CA ALA A 78 -10.75 0.41 1.71
C ALA A 78 -11.25 1.54 2.61
N ALA A 79 -10.89 1.52 3.89
CA ALA A 79 -11.27 2.57 4.85
C ALA A 79 -10.67 3.95 4.52
N THR A 80 -9.56 4.01 3.77
CA THR A 80 -9.00 5.30 3.32
C THR A 80 -9.91 6.06 2.36
N GLY A 81 -10.83 5.37 1.68
CA GLY A 81 -11.64 5.94 0.59
C GLY A 81 -10.92 5.98 -0.76
N ALA A 82 -9.75 5.35 -0.89
CA ALA A 82 -9.05 5.23 -2.16
C ALA A 82 -9.82 4.34 -3.16
N ASP A 83 -9.67 4.66 -4.45
CA ASP A 83 -10.19 3.82 -5.53
C ASP A 83 -9.31 2.57 -5.68
N ILE A 84 -9.76 1.47 -5.09
CA ILE A 84 -9.04 0.17 -5.12
C ILE A 84 -8.90 -0.36 -6.55
N LEU A 85 -9.87 -0.09 -7.43
CA LEU A 85 -9.80 -0.56 -8.82
C LEU A 85 -8.72 0.20 -9.58
N ALA A 86 -8.61 1.52 -9.37
CA ALA A 86 -7.53 2.32 -9.94
C ALA A 86 -6.15 1.86 -9.43
N LEU A 87 -6.03 1.54 -8.14
CA LEU A 87 -4.78 1.01 -7.58
C LEU A 87 -4.41 -0.37 -8.14
N ALA A 88 -5.38 -1.27 -8.30
CA ALA A 88 -5.15 -2.58 -8.89
C ALA A 88 -4.73 -2.48 -10.37
N ASP A 89 -5.38 -1.60 -11.14
CA ASP A 89 -5.02 -1.32 -12.54
C ASP A 89 -3.61 -0.73 -12.65
N LEU A 90 -3.25 0.18 -11.74
CA LEU A 90 -1.91 0.76 -11.68
C LEU A 90 -0.84 -0.30 -11.37
N GLU A 91 -1.10 -1.19 -10.40
CA GLU A 91 -0.15 -2.27 -10.07
C GLU A 91 0.08 -3.18 -11.28
N GLN A 92 -1.00 -3.56 -11.97
CA GLN A 92 -0.92 -4.38 -13.17
C GLN A 92 -0.17 -3.66 -14.30
N THR A 93 -0.45 -2.37 -14.51
CA THR A 93 0.22 -1.56 -15.52
C THR A 93 1.73 -1.49 -15.27
N TRP A 94 2.14 -1.23 -14.03
CA TRP A 94 3.57 -1.12 -13.69
C TRP A 94 4.30 -2.46 -13.70
N ARG A 95 3.63 -3.56 -13.34
CA ARG A 95 4.20 -4.91 -13.43
C ARG A 95 4.57 -5.29 -14.87
N ASN A 96 3.80 -4.79 -15.84
CA ASN A 96 4.03 -5.02 -17.27
C ASN A 96 5.00 -4.01 -17.90
N GLN A 97 5.49 -3.04 -17.13
CA GLN A 97 6.51 -2.09 -17.58
C GLN A 97 7.89 -2.50 -17.07
N PRO A 98 8.96 -2.32 -17.85
CA PRO A 98 10.31 -2.46 -17.34
C PRO A 98 10.55 -1.47 -16.17
N PRO A 99 11.46 -1.81 -15.22
CA PRO A 99 11.87 -0.87 -14.18
C PRO A 99 12.36 0.44 -14.79
N LEU A 100 12.11 1.56 -14.11
CA LEU A 100 12.69 2.84 -14.51
C LEU A 100 14.20 2.74 -14.31
N VAL A 101 14.95 2.75 -15.41
CA VAL A 101 16.42 2.75 -15.45
C VAL A 101 16.95 4.13 -15.10
#